data_AF-A0A7M3MG09-F1
#
_entry.id   AF-A0A7M3MG09-F1
#
_cell.length_a   1.000
_cell.length_b   1.000
_cell.length_c   1.000
_cell.angle_alpha   90.00
_cell.angle_beta   90.00
_cell.angle_gamma   90.00
#
_symmetry.space_group_name_H-M   'P 1'
#
loop_
_entity.id
_entity.type
_entity.pdbx_description
1 polymer ?
#
loop_
_entity_poly.entity_id
_entity_poly.type
_entity_poly.pdbx_seq_one_letter_code
_entity_poly.pdbx_strand_id
1 'polypeptide(L)'
;MRTFTSIIILALLALWFTALTGCEGYTRPPARADVAAVPYHEHSLWNLYRARDYMAQGRYEIAREHLALARSTAKTKEMQELLDREIAAVNAAIRTRR
;
A
#
# COMPACT_ATOMS: atom_id res chain seq x y z
N MET A 1 51.16 -18.18 11.56
CA MET A 1 49.90 -17.55 12.05
C MET A 1 49.15 -16.75 10.97
N ARG A 2 49.75 -16.29 9.86
CA ARG A 2 49.06 -15.58 8.74
C ARG A 2 48.15 -16.44 7.86
N THR A 3 48.37 -17.77 7.81
CA THR A 3 47.60 -18.69 6.97
C THR A 3 46.23 -19.03 7.55
N PHE A 4 46.10 -19.10 8.88
CA PHE A 4 44.83 -19.40 9.56
C PHE A 4 43.80 -18.27 9.40
N THR A 5 44.24 -17.01 9.45
CA THR A 5 43.36 -15.85 9.24
C THR A 5 42.81 -15.80 7.82
N SER A 6 43.59 -16.19 6.81
CA SER A 6 43.14 -16.24 5.42
C SER A 6 42.07 -17.31 5.17
N ILE A 7 42.16 -18.46 5.85
CA ILE A 7 41.16 -19.53 5.74
C ILE A 7 39.82 -19.10 6.34
N ILE A 8 39.86 -18.40 7.48
CA ILE A 8 38.65 -17.90 8.16
C ILE A 8 37.93 -16.84 7.29
N ILE A 9 38.68 -15.94 6.66
CA ILE A 9 38.12 -14.90 5.78
C ILE A 9 37.47 -15.54 4.54
N LEU A 10 38.11 -16.55 3.94
CA LEU A 10 37.55 -17.30 2.80
C LEU A 10 36.26 -18.05 3.17
N ALA A 11 36.22 -18.67 4.35
CA ALA A 11 35.02 -19.36 4.84
C ALA A 11 33.86 -18.39 5.10
N LEU A 12 34.13 -17.21 5.66
CA LEU A 12 33.12 -16.18 5.90
C LEU A 12 32.56 -15.60 4.59
N LEU A 13 33.42 -15.37 3.58
CA LEU A 13 33.00 -14.91 2.25
C LEU A 13 32.12 -15.93 1.52
N ALA A 14 32.45 -17.22 1.62
CA ALA A 14 31.65 -18.29 1.02
C ALA A 14 30.24 -18.39 1.66
N LEU A 15 30.17 -18.22 2.99
CA LEU A 15 28.91 -18.24 3.74
C LEU A 15 27.98 -17.07 3.37
N TRP A 16 28.54 -15.89 3.15
CA TRP A 16 27.80 -14.71 2.68
C TRP A 16 27.21 -14.90 1.27
N PHE A 17 27.95 -15.57 0.38
CA PHE A 17 27.50 -15.80 -1.00
C PHE A 17 26.28 -16.73 -1.06
N THR A 18 26.23 -17.75 -0.20
CA THR A 18 25.09 -18.69 -0.14
C THR A 18 23.81 -18.10 0.42
N ALA A 19 23.88 -16.98 1.17
CA ALA A 19 22.70 -16.31 1.71
C ALA A 19 21.92 -15.48 0.66
N LEU A 20 22.55 -15.16 -0.47
CA LEU A 20 21.95 -14.35 -1.54
C LEU A 20 21.29 -15.19 -2.66
N THR A 21 21.56 -16.49 -2.73
CA THR A 21 21.04 -17.40 -3.77
C THR A 21 19.66 -18.01 -3.44
N GLY A 22 19.02 -17.58 -2.34
CA GLY A 22 17.74 -18.10 -1.87
C GLY A 22 16.48 -17.39 -2.38
N CYS A 23 16.57 -16.53 -3.40
CA CYS A 23 15.39 -15.97 -4.07
C CYS A 23 14.89 -16.95 -5.13
N GLU A 24 14.42 -18.12 -4.70
CA GLU A 24 13.64 -19.02 -5.55
C GLU A 24 12.30 -18.34 -5.84
N GLY A 25 12.29 -17.60 -6.94
CA GLY A 25 11.11 -16.91 -7.45
C GLY A 25 10.08 -17.94 -7.85
N TYR A 26 9.21 -18.31 -6.90
CA TYR A 26 7.94 -18.95 -7.18
C TYR A 26 7.15 -18.02 -8.10
N THR A 27 7.30 -18.21 -9.42
CA THR A 27 6.41 -17.63 -10.42
C THR A 27 5.08 -18.33 -10.28
N ARG A 28 4.30 -17.89 -9.28
CA ARG A 28 2.90 -18.22 -9.15
C ARG A 28 2.24 -17.73 -10.45
N PRO A 29 1.64 -18.60 -11.27
CA PRO A 29 0.90 -18.14 -12.44
C PRO A 29 -0.14 -17.12 -11.94
N PRO A 30 -0.30 -15.97 -12.62
CA PRO A 30 -1.26 -14.97 -12.19
C PRO A 30 -2.63 -15.66 -12.16
N ALA A 31 -3.20 -15.79 -10.97
CA ALA A 31 -4.58 -16.22 -10.84
C ALA A 31 -5.38 -15.31 -11.75
N ARG A 32 -6.12 -15.88 -12.71
CA ARG A 32 -7.13 -15.14 -13.45
C ARG A 32 -8.12 -14.64 -12.42
N ALA A 33 -7.88 -13.44 -11.93
CA ALA A 33 -8.86 -12.69 -11.17
C ALA A 33 -9.90 -12.30 -12.19
N ASP A 34 -11.01 -13.02 -12.22
CA ASP A 34 -12.23 -12.51 -12.81
C ASP A 34 -12.53 -11.20 -12.07
N VAL A 35 -12.16 -10.09 -12.70
CA VAL A 35 -12.42 -8.76 -12.18
C VAL A 35 -13.92 -8.56 -12.32
N ALA A 36 -14.65 -9.02 -11.30
CA ALA A 36 -16.05 -8.71 -11.15
C ALA A 36 -16.18 -7.19 -11.28
N ALA A 37 -16.85 -6.73 -12.33
CA ALA A 37 -17.08 -5.31 -12.56
C ALA A 37 -17.89 -4.78 -11.37
N VAL A 38 -17.19 -4.19 -10.41
CA VAL A 38 -17.83 -3.67 -9.21
C VAL A 38 -18.67 -2.47 -9.62
N PRO A 39 -19.93 -2.32 -9.16
CA PRO A 39 -20.83 -1.24 -9.59
C PRO A 39 -20.44 0.14 -9.02
N TYR A 40 -19.16 0.39 -8.82
CA TYR A 40 -18.63 1.66 -8.34
C TYR A 40 -18.25 2.55 -9.50
N HIS A 41 -18.51 3.85 -9.36
CA HIS A 41 -18.14 4.81 -10.38
C HIS A 41 -16.62 5.01 -10.36
N GLU A 42 -15.96 4.94 -11.52
CA GLU A 42 -14.51 5.04 -11.67
C GLU A 42 -13.90 6.24 -10.94
N HIS A 43 -14.56 7.41 -11.01
CA HIS A 43 -14.10 8.62 -10.34
C HIS A 43 -14.13 8.51 -8.83
N SER A 44 -15.08 7.77 -8.26
CA SER A 44 -15.18 7.57 -6.82
C SER A 44 -14.05 6.67 -6.31
N LEU A 45 -13.73 5.61 -7.05
CA LEU A 45 -12.60 4.71 -6.74
C LEU A 45 -11.26 5.42 -6.89
N TRP A 46 -11.07 6.17 -7.97
CA TRP A 46 -9.83 6.90 -8.22
C TRP A 46 -9.55 7.95 -7.14
N ASN A 47 -10.56 8.72 -6.76
CA ASN A 47 -10.42 9.72 -5.71
C ASN A 47 -10.22 9.08 -4.32
N LEU A 48 -10.86 7.95 -4.04
CA LEU A 48 -10.60 7.18 -2.82
C LEU A 48 -9.14 6.69 -2.76
N TYR A 49 -8.62 6.17 -3.87
CA TYR A 49 -7.23 5.74 -3.97
C TYR A 49 -6.26 6.90 -3.70
N ARG A 50 -6.45 8.05 -4.36
CA ARG A 50 -5.64 9.25 -4.10
C ARG A 50 -5.72 9.72 -2.66
N ALA A 51 -6.92 9.72 -2.08
CA ALA A 51 -7.09 10.11 -0.68
C ALA A 51 -6.26 9.22 0.24
N ARG A 52 -6.23 7.90 0.01
CA ARG A 52 -5.42 6.95 0.77
C ARG A 52 -3.92 7.18 0.62
N ASP A 53 -3.45 7.51 -0.57
CA ASP A 53 -2.07 7.89 -0.80
C ASP A 53 -1.69 9.16 -0.02
N TYR A 54 -2.54 10.20 -0.06
CA TYR A 54 -2.31 11.42 0.74
C TYR A 54 -2.41 11.18 2.25
N MET A 55 -3.27 10.27 2.71
CA MET A 55 -3.30 9.84 4.11
C MET A 55 -2.00 9.17 4.52
N ALA A 56 -1.43 8.30 3.68
CA ALA A 56 -0.16 7.63 3.94
C ALA A 56 1.01 8.64 4.01
N GLN A 57 0.94 9.72 3.23
CA GLN A 57 1.87 10.85 3.30
C GLN A 57 1.61 11.80 4.48
N GLY A 58 0.56 11.56 5.28
CA GLY A 58 0.18 12.43 6.42
C GLY A 58 -0.46 13.76 6.02
N ARG A 59 -0.89 13.91 4.76
CA ARG A 59 -1.50 15.12 4.18
C ARG A 59 -3.03 15.05 4.25
N TYR A 60 -3.56 15.07 5.48
CA TYR A 60 -4.97 14.77 5.74
C TYR A 60 -5.97 15.79 5.17
N GLU A 61 -5.62 17.08 5.08
CA GLU A 61 -6.50 18.10 4.49
C GLU A 61 -6.79 17.80 3.01
N ILE A 62 -5.76 17.43 2.25
CA ILE A 62 -5.87 17.11 0.83
C ILE A 62 -6.58 15.76 0.65
N ALA A 63 -6.32 14.80 1.54
CA ALA A 63 -7.07 13.54 1.55
C ALA A 63 -8.58 13.79 1.74
N ARG A 64 -8.97 14.73 2.62
CA ARG A 64 -10.37 15.10 2.85
C ARG A 64 -11.03 15.67 1.60
N GLU A 65 -10.35 16.53 0.85
CA GLU A 65 -10.85 17.09 -0.41
C GLU A 65 -11.12 15.98 -1.44
N HIS A 66 -10.18 15.05 -1.61
CA HIS A 66 -10.38 13.92 -2.52
C HIS A 66 -11.50 12.99 -2.07
N LEU A 67 -11.66 12.75 -0.76
CA LEU A 67 -12.81 11.96 -0.27
C LEU A 67 -14.14 12.67 -0.53
N ALA A 68 -14.21 14.00 -0.43
CA ALA A 68 -15.42 14.76 -0.77
C ALA A 68 -15.77 14.64 -2.27
N LEU A 69 -14.77 14.68 -3.15
CA LEU A 69 -14.95 14.44 -4.59
C LEU A 69 -15.34 12.99 -4.90
N ALA A 70 -14.78 12.03 -4.17
CA ALA A 70 -15.20 10.63 -4.28
C ALA A 70 -16.68 10.48 -3.87
N ARG A 71 -17.10 11.20 -2.83
CA ARG A 71 -18.45 11.13 -2.27
C ARG A 71 -19.51 11.73 -3.20
N SER A 72 -19.19 12.82 -3.89
CA SER A 72 -20.09 13.44 -4.86
C SER A 72 -20.30 12.59 -6.12
N THR A 73 -19.32 11.75 -6.46
CA THR A 73 -19.35 10.87 -7.64
C THR A 73 -19.85 9.46 -7.32
N ALA A 74 -20.02 9.10 -6.04
CA ALA A 74 -20.50 7.79 -5.61
C ALA A 74 -22.00 7.61 -5.87
N LYS A 75 -22.34 6.61 -6.70
CA LYS A 75 -23.74 6.30 -7.08
C LYS A 75 -24.43 5.28 -6.17
N THR A 76 -23.66 4.41 -5.50
CA THR A 76 -24.20 3.34 -4.65
C THR A 76 -24.18 3.74 -3.18
N LYS A 77 -25.23 3.35 -2.44
CA LYS A 77 -25.34 3.64 -1.00
C LYS A 77 -24.17 3.05 -0.20
N GLU A 78 -23.72 1.85 -0.56
CA GLU A 78 -22.57 1.19 0.07
C GLU A 78 -21.28 2.01 -0.06
N MET A 79 -20.99 2.53 -1.26
CA MET A 79 -19.81 3.38 -1.47
C MET A 79 -19.92 4.69 -0.70
N GLN A 80 -21.12 5.26 -0.65
CA GLN A 80 -21.40 6.47 0.11
C GLN A 80 -21.13 6.26 1.61
N GLU A 81 -21.63 5.17 2.20
CA GLU A 81 -21.40 4.81 3.60
C GLU A 81 -19.92 4.50 3.90
N LEU A 82 -19.21 3.87 2.96
CA LEU A 82 -17.77 3.67 3.06
C LEU A 82 -17.03 5.02 3.10
N LEU A 83 -17.34 5.91 2.16
CA LEU A 83 -16.69 7.22 2.07
C LEU A 83 -17.00 8.10 3.28
N ASP A 84 -18.23 8.07 3.80
CA ASP A 84 -18.61 8.82 5.00
C ASP A 84 -17.81 8.37 6.23
N ARG A 85 -17.56 7.07 6.38
CA ARG A 85 -16.67 6.53 7.43
C ARG A 85 -15.23 7.00 7.26
N GLU A 86 -14.71 6.97 6.04
CA GLU A 86 -13.34 7.38 5.76
C GLU A 86 -13.14 8.88 6.02
N ILE A 87 -14.12 9.72 5.64
CA ILE A 87 -14.11 11.16 5.93
C ILE A 87 -14.12 11.41 7.44
N ALA A 88 -14.93 10.66 8.20
CA ALA A 88 -14.97 10.78 9.65
C ALA A 88 -13.62 10.43 10.29
N ALA A 89 -12.95 9.38 9.81
CA ALA A 89 -11.62 8.99 10.26
C ALA A 89 -10.56 10.07 9.96
N VAL A 90 -10.55 10.62 8.74
CA VAL A 90 -9.64 11.72 8.37
C VAL A 90 -9.88 12.96 9.23
N ASN A 91 -11.15 13.33 9.44
CA ASN A 91 -11.49 14.47 10.29
C ASN A 91 -11.03 14.26 11.74
N ALA A 92 -11.12 13.04 12.27
CA ALA A 92 -10.57 12.72 13.59
C ALA A 92 -9.04 12.91 13.61
N ALA A 93 -8.33 12.42 12.59
CA ALA A 93 -6.88 12.57 12.47
C ALA A 93 -6.44 14.05 12.41
N ILE A 94 -7.17 14.88 11.64
CA ILE A 94 -6.94 16.32 11.57
C ILE A 94 -7.13 16.95 12.96
N ARG A 95 -8.23 16.64 13.65
CA ARG A 95 -8.49 17.17 15.00
C ARG A 95 -7.41 16.79 16.00
N THR A 96 -6.88 15.57 15.94
CA THR A 96 -5.83 15.12 16.88
C THR A 96 -4.48 15.79 16.67
N ARG A 97 -4.23 16.35 15.47
CA ARG A 97 -2.96 17.02 15.15
C ARG A 97 -2.97 18.53 15.43
N ARG A 98 -4.14 19.08 15.74
CA ARG A 98 -4.33 20.50 16.00
C ARG A 98 -4.36 20.76 17.49
#